data_AF-A0AAN6VE90-F1
#
_entry.id   AF-A0AAN6VE90-F1
#
_cell.length_a   1.000
_cell.length_b   1.000
_cell.length_c   1.000
_cell.angle_alpha   90.00
_cell.angle_beta   90.00
_cell.angle_gamma   90.00
#
_symmetry.space_group_name_H-M   'P 1'
#
loop_
_entity.id
_entity.type
_entity.pdbx_description
1 polymer ?
#
loop_
_entity_poly.entity_id
_entity_poly.type
_entity_poly.pdbx_seq_one_letter_code
_entity_poly.pdbx_strand_id
1 'polypeptide(L)'
;MYQSCDIAQAEIVEKENSGLDQAIEQFWADYSPPSAEWTLVNLWDQSHILERSNSLLSVCFNFFTGNLFVNGYPLSKLPLDYQQHQTFCELFGEQILDVGPSTQLVVRAVPQTDQSDSAADDDSLEVWEYIPRGHLDKDLPNSFVNGYAHWLNLSTDEVEFRPISQKWMTNMDSSRRRTRAVSAKREDDL
;
A
#
# COMPACT_ATOMS: atom_id res chain seq x y z
N MET A 1 -23.26 14.69 17.66
CA MET A 1 -22.25 14.33 16.65
C MET A 1 -21.28 15.50 16.34
N TYR A 2 -21.66 16.77 16.52
CA TYR A 2 -20.77 17.93 16.37
C TYR A 2 -19.70 18.07 17.49
N GLN A 3 -20.08 17.91 18.76
CA GLN A 3 -19.16 18.14 19.89
C GLN A 3 -17.90 17.24 19.90
N SER A 4 -17.98 16.03 19.34
CA SER A 4 -16.86 15.09 19.29
C SER A 4 -15.79 15.51 18.29
N CYS A 5 -16.20 16.19 17.20
CA CYS A 5 -15.28 16.70 16.18
C CYS A 5 -14.47 17.87 16.75
N ASP A 6 -15.14 18.81 17.40
CA ASP A 6 -14.51 19.99 18.00
C ASP A 6 -13.49 19.60 19.08
N ILE A 7 -13.79 18.59 19.90
CA ILE A 7 -12.87 18.07 20.92
C ILE A 7 -11.66 17.40 20.27
N ALA A 8 -11.87 16.53 19.29
CA ALA A 8 -10.76 15.85 18.62
C ALA A 8 -9.84 16.85 17.89
N GLN A 9 -10.42 17.87 17.26
CA GLN A 9 -9.66 18.93 16.60
C GLN A 9 -8.87 19.77 17.60
N ALA A 10 -9.47 20.18 18.71
CA ALA A 10 -8.77 20.91 19.76
C ALA A 10 -7.62 20.08 20.35
N GLU A 11 -7.81 18.78 20.58
CA GLU A 11 -6.74 17.88 21.02
C GLU A 11 -5.59 17.79 20.01
N ILE A 12 -5.90 17.66 18.72
CA ILE A 12 -4.88 17.47 17.67
C ILE A 12 -4.14 18.78 17.35
N VAL A 13 -4.85 19.91 17.29
CA VAL A 13 -4.30 21.21 16.89
C VAL A 13 -3.79 22.01 18.09
N GLU A 14 -4.55 22.12 19.17
CA GLU A 14 -4.17 22.97 20.31
C GLU A 14 -3.25 22.26 21.31
N LYS A 15 -3.37 20.92 21.43
CA LYS A 15 -2.53 20.12 22.34
C LYS A 15 -1.44 19.34 21.62
N GLU A 16 -1.29 19.53 20.31
CA GLU A 16 -0.29 18.86 19.46
C GLU A 16 -0.27 17.34 19.69
N ASN A 17 -1.44 16.74 19.82
CA ASN A 17 -1.56 15.33 20.15
C ASN A 17 -1.10 14.46 18.97
N SER A 18 -0.03 13.69 19.18
CA SER A 18 0.53 12.77 18.19
C SER A 18 -0.33 11.52 17.95
N GLY A 19 -1.44 11.34 18.65
CA GLY A 19 -2.32 10.18 18.52
C GLY A 19 -2.88 10.00 17.10
N LEU A 20 -3.17 11.08 16.38
CA LEU A 20 -3.56 10.99 14.98
C LEU A 20 -2.39 10.50 14.11
N ASP A 21 -1.19 11.06 14.31
CA ASP A 21 0.00 10.64 13.57
C ASP A 21 0.37 9.17 13.85
N GLN A 22 0.30 8.74 15.11
CA GLN A 22 0.51 7.35 15.51
C GLN A 22 -0.52 6.41 14.88
N ALA A 23 -1.78 6.83 14.78
CA ALA A 23 -2.80 6.06 14.09
C ALA A 23 -2.48 5.97 12.59
N ILE A 24 -2.09 7.07 11.95
CA ILE A 24 -1.72 7.08 10.53
C ILE A 24 -0.50 6.19 10.28
N GLU A 25 0.52 6.25 11.14
CA GLU A 25 1.72 5.41 11.07
C GLU A 25 1.39 3.90 11.15
N GLN A 26 0.38 3.52 11.94
CA GLN A 26 -0.10 2.13 11.99
C GLN A 26 -0.76 1.66 10.68
N PHE A 27 -1.43 2.56 9.96
CA PHE A 27 -2.13 2.23 8.71
C PHE A 27 -1.27 2.47 7.46
N TRP A 28 -0.32 3.40 7.52
CA TRP A 28 0.53 3.80 6.41
C TRP A 28 1.99 3.76 6.86
N ALA A 29 2.66 2.63 6.57
CA ALA A 29 4.03 2.36 7.01
C ALA A 29 5.09 3.32 6.45
N ASP A 30 4.81 4.01 5.33
CA ASP A 30 5.71 5.03 4.76
C ASP A 30 5.34 6.45 5.19
N TYR A 31 4.37 6.61 6.11
CA TYR A 31 4.03 7.90 6.66
C TYR A 31 5.21 8.45 7.45
N SER A 32 5.84 9.50 6.92
CA SER A 32 6.75 10.34 7.69
C SER A 32 6.03 11.66 7.96
N PRO A 33 5.66 11.96 9.22
CA PRO A 33 4.91 13.17 9.53
C PRO A 33 5.70 14.41 9.08
N PRO A 34 5.11 15.28 8.23
CA PRO A 34 5.74 16.54 7.84
C PRO A 34 6.13 17.37 9.07
N SER A 35 7.20 18.16 9.00
CA SER A 35 7.54 19.07 10.11
C SER A 35 6.49 20.13 10.41
N ALA A 36 5.55 20.37 9.48
CA ALA A 36 4.42 21.27 9.68
C ALA A 36 3.41 20.69 10.69
N GLU A 37 2.71 21.53 11.44
CA GLU A 37 1.64 21.10 12.35
C GLU A 37 0.33 20.82 11.60
N TRP A 38 -0.59 20.10 12.24
CA TRP A 38 -1.95 19.94 11.74
C TRP A 38 -2.70 21.27 11.85
N THR A 39 -3.35 21.68 10.77
CA THR A 39 -4.10 22.94 10.71
C THR A 39 -5.53 22.69 10.24
N LEU A 40 -6.46 23.51 10.71
CA LEU A 40 -7.85 23.45 10.26
C LEU A 40 -8.00 24.16 8.92
N VAL A 41 -8.66 23.50 7.97
CA VAL A 41 -9.01 24.10 6.69
C VAL A 41 -10.19 25.06 6.89
N ASN A 42 -9.88 26.33 7.16
CA ASN A 42 -10.87 27.37 7.43
C ASN A 42 -11.52 27.97 6.17
N LEU A 43 -11.63 27.19 5.10
CA LEU A 43 -12.23 27.61 3.84
C LEU A 43 -13.63 27.01 3.72
N TRP A 44 -14.64 27.87 3.47
CA TRP A 44 -16.02 27.49 3.10
C TRP A 44 -16.66 26.42 4.00
N ASP A 45 -16.58 26.58 5.32
CA ASP A 45 -17.26 25.68 6.29
C ASP A 45 -16.66 24.25 6.38
N GLN A 46 -15.41 24.09 5.94
CA GLN A 46 -14.64 22.85 6.10
C GLN A 46 -13.90 22.76 7.44
N SER A 47 -14.48 23.28 8.52
CA SER A 47 -13.91 23.14 9.86
C SER A 47 -13.69 21.68 10.25
N HIS A 48 -14.34 20.73 9.57
CA HIS A 48 -14.21 19.29 9.75
C HIS A 48 -13.00 18.65 9.03
N ILE A 49 -12.13 19.44 8.39
CA ILE A 49 -10.94 18.93 7.69
C ILE A 49 -9.68 19.45 8.36
N LEU A 50 -8.80 18.52 8.73
CA LEU A 50 -7.43 18.84 9.11
C LEU A 50 -6.51 18.65 7.91
N GLU A 51 -5.61 19.59 7.71
CA GLU A 51 -4.59 19.55 6.67
C GLU A 51 -3.21 19.73 7.29
N ARG A 52 -2.27 18.93 6.81
CA ARG A 52 -0.84 19.01 7.11
C ARG A 52 -0.08 18.84 5.82
N SER A 53 0.62 19.89 5.40
CA SER A 53 1.34 19.88 4.13
C SER A 53 2.76 20.41 4.26
N ASN A 54 3.69 19.83 3.50
CA ASN A 54 4.98 20.41 3.18
C ASN A 54 5.15 20.52 1.64
N SER A 55 6.35 20.82 1.17
CA SER A 55 6.62 20.97 -0.27
C SER A 55 6.47 19.69 -1.10
N LEU A 56 6.38 18.51 -0.46
CA LEU A 56 6.39 17.20 -1.12
C LEU A 56 5.15 16.35 -0.80
N LEU A 57 4.49 16.61 0.31
CA LEU A 57 3.41 15.81 0.85
C LEU A 57 2.34 16.72 1.47
N SER A 58 1.11 16.62 0.97
CA SER A 58 -0.10 17.16 1.60
C SER A 58 -0.94 16.00 2.13
N VAL A 59 -1.32 16.05 3.41
CA VAL A 59 -2.19 15.08 4.06
C VAL A 59 -3.41 15.80 4.58
N CYS A 60 -4.60 15.37 4.14
CA CYS A 60 -5.87 15.94 4.62
C CYS A 60 -6.72 14.85 5.27
N PHE A 61 -7.26 15.08 6.44
CA PHE A 61 -8.15 14.16 7.13
C PHE A 61 -9.54 14.78 7.30
N ASN A 62 -10.56 14.09 6.80
CA ASN A 62 -11.95 14.52 6.92
C ASN A 62 -12.64 13.79 8.09
N PHE A 63 -13.02 14.53 9.13
CA PHE A 63 -13.66 13.98 10.32
C PHE A 63 -15.09 13.48 10.11
N PHE A 64 -15.82 14.00 9.11
CA PHE A 64 -17.18 13.54 8.83
C PHE A 64 -17.20 12.20 8.11
N THR A 65 -16.27 12.00 7.17
CA THR A 65 -16.23 10.77 6.38
C THR A 65 -15.23 9.75 6.92
N GLY A 66 -14.30 10.16 7.79
CA GLY A 66 -13.17 9.34 8.23
C GLY A 66 -12.15 9.06 7.11
N ASN A 67 -12.15 9.85 6.04
CA ASN A 67 -11.25 9.63 4.91
C ASN A 67 -9.96 10.44 5.11
N LEU A 68 -8.85 9.74 4.93
CA LEU A 68 -7.53 10.35 4.84
C LEU A 68 -7.19 10.53 3.36
N PHE A 69 -6.68 11.69 2.99
CA PHE A 69 -6.26 12.04 1.65
C PHE A 69 -4.78 12.36 1.67
N VAL A 70 -4.06 11.89 0.66
CA VAL A 70 -2.64 12.14 0.46
C VAL A 70 -2.44 12.72 -0.94
N ASN A 71 -1.89 13.92 -1.03
CA ASN A 71 -1.74 14.70 -2.24
C ASN A 71 -3.06 14.83 -3.04
N GLY A 72 -4.18 14.95 -2.32
CA GLY A 72 -5.53 15.06 -2.91
C GLY A 72 -6.19 13.72 -3.27
N TYR A 73 -5.53 12.58 -3.08
CA TYR A 73 -6.08 11.25 -3.37
C TYR A 73 -6.49 10.54 -2.08
N PRO A 74 -7.67 9.89 -2.03
CA PRO A 74 -8.10 9.14 -0.86
C PRO A 74 -7.15 7.96 -0.61
N LEU A 75 -6.60 7.87 0.60
CA LEU A 75 -5.70 6.80 1.01
C LEU A 75 -6.36 5.43 0.89
N SER A 76 -7.65 5.35 1.19
CA SER A 76 -8.42 4.10 1.22
C SER A 76 -8.77 3.54 -0.16
N LYS A 77 -8.44 4.23 -1.25
CA LYS A 77 -8.76 3.78 -2.61
C LYS A 77 -7.62 4.08 -3.57
N LEU A 78 -7.18 3.05 -4.27
CA LEU A 78 -6.22 3.17 -5.34
C LEU A 78 -6.80 4.15 -6.39
N PRO A 79 -6.04 5.14 -6.88
CA PRO A 79 -6.52 6.04 -7.93
C PRO A 79 -7.03 5.25 -9.14
N LEU A 80 -8.02 5.81 -9.85
CA LEU A 80 -8.72 5.13 -10.93
C LEU A 80 -7.75 4.64 -12.03
N ASP A 81 -6.71 5.43 -12.33
CA ASP A 81 -5.70 5.10 -13.34
C ASP A 81 -4.97 3.79 -13.01
N TYR A 82 -4.73 3.52 -11.72
CA TYR A 82 -4.15 2.25 -11.29
C TYR A 82 -5.16 1.11 -11.29
N GLN A 83 -6.43 1.37 -10.93
CA GLN A 83 -7.48 0.34 -11.00
C GLN A 83 -7.75 -0.12 -12.44
N GLN A 84 -7.57 0.77 -13.41
CA GLN A 84 -7.70 0.48 -14.85
C GLN A 84 -6.41 -0.06 -15.47
N HIS A 85 -5.28 0.00 -14.76
CA HIS A 85 -4.01 -0.46 -15.28
C HIS A 85 -4.03 -1.98 -15.48
N GLN A 86 -3.58 -2.44 -16.66
CA GLN A 86 -3.65 -3.84 -17.05
C GLN A 86 -3.02 -4.79 -16.00
N THR A 87 -1.85 -4.44 -15.47
CA THR A 87 -1.18 -5.20 -14.40
C THR A 87 -2.06 -5.41 -13.17
N PHE A 88 -2.81 -4.39 -12.76
CA PHE A 88 -3.68 -4.45 -11.59
C PHE A 88 -4.86 -5.39 -11.84
N CYS A 89 -5.54 -5.23 -12.99
CA CYS A 89 -6.66 -6.10 -13.37
C CYS A 89 -6.24 -7.57 -13.49
N GLU A 90 -5.04 -7.85 -14.00
CA GLU A 90 -4.53 -9.22 -14.14
C GLU A 90 -4.26 -9.91 -12.80
N LEU A 91 -3.70 -9.17 -11.84
CA LEU A 91 -3.32 -9.69 -10.53
C LEU A 91 -4.51 -9.81 -9.58
N PHE A 92 -5.31 -8.75 -9.48
CA PHE A 92 -6.31 -8.61 -8.42
C PHE A 92 -7.75 -8.68 -8.94
N GLY A 93 -7.98 -8.49 -10.24
CA GLY A 93 -9.32 -8.47 -10.81
C GLY A 93 -10.20 -7.41 -10.15
N GLU A 94 -11.35 -7.82 -9.61
CA GLU A 94 -12.30 -6.96 -8.89
C GLU A 94 -12.10 -6.97 -7.36
N GLN A 95 -10.98 -7.50 -6.86
CA GLN A 95 -10.73 -7.54 -5.42
C GLN A 95 -10.46 -6.16 -4.83
N ILE A 96 -11.04 -5.91 -3.66
CA ILE A 96 -10.78 -4.70 -2.86
C ILE A 96 -9.49 -4.94 -2.06
N LEU A 97 -8.48 -4.11 -2.30
CA LEU A 97 -7.22 -4.15 -1.58
C LEU A 97 -7.13 -2.97 -0.62
N ASP A 98 -6.45 -3.21 0.51
CA ASP A 98 -5.96 -2.15 1.37
C ASP A 98 -4.67 -1.59 0.75
N VAL A 99 -4.63 -0.30 0.48
CA VAL A 99 -3.59 0.31 -0.35
C VAL A 99 -3.00 1.53 0.37
N GLY A 100 -1.67 1.60 0.39
CA GLY A 100 -0.95 2.81 0.79
C GLY A 100 -0.77 3.75 -0.41
N PRO A 101 -0.49 5.03 -0.17
CA PRO A 101 -0.15 5.98 -1.21
C PRO A 101 1.29 5.71 -1.67
N SER A 102 1.49 5.52 -2.98
CA SER A 102 2.80 5.34 -3.61
C SER A 102 2.78 5.97 -5.01
N THR A 103 3.91 6.47 -5.48
CA THR A 103 4.08 6.98 -6.85
C THR A 103 4.36 5.87 -7.86
N GLN A 104 4.62 4.64 -7.41
CA GLN A 104 4.85 3.46 -8.25
C GLN A 104 4.08 2.25 -7.73
N LEU A 105 3.52 1.45 -8.64
CA LEU A 105 2.83 0.20 -8.32
C LEU A 105 3.84 -0.95 -8.33
N VAL A 106 4.30 -1.33 -7.14
CA VAL A 106 5.09 -2.55 -6.93
C VAL A 106 4.20 -3.55 -6.20
N VAL A 107 4.17 -4.79 -6.66
CA VAL A 107 3.41 -5.87 -6.02
C VAL A 107 4.38 -6.89 -5.48
N ARG A 108 4.39 -7.05 -4.15
CA ARG A 108 5.19 -8.06 -3.46
C ARG A 108 4.31 -9.10 -2.77
N ALA A 109 4.74 -10.35 -2.86
CA ALA A 109 4.14 -11.47 -2.14
C ALA A 109 5.13 -11.99 -1.10
N VAL A 110 4.67 -12.12 0.14
CA VAL A 110 5.43 -12.71 1.25
C VAL A 110 4.68 -13.96 1.70
N PRO A 111 5.33 -15.14 1.75
CA PRO A 111 4.73 -16.35 2.30
C PRO A 111 4.28 -16.12 3.74
N GLN A 112 3.06 -16.52 4.05
CA GLN A 112 2.57 -16.46 5.42
C GLN A 112 3.15 -17.64 6.21
N THR A 113 4.08 -17.38 7.13
CA THR A 113 4.53 -18.37 8.11
C THR A 113 3.55 -18.39 9.28
N ASP A 114 2.87 -19.53 9.48
CA ASP A 114 2.08 -19.77 10.69
C ASP A 114 3.03 -20.04 11.87
N GLN A 115 3.65 -19.00 12.45
CA GLN A 115 4.38 -19.17 13.72
C GLN A 115 4.05 -18.05 14.72
N SER A 116 3.14 -18.40 15.63
CA SER A 116 3.13 -17.93 17.01
C SER A 116 4.49 -18.30 17.63
N ASP A 117 5.12 -17.35 18.32
CA ASP A 117 6.17 -17.58 19.32
C ASP A 117 7.37 -18.43 18.88
N SER A 118 8.29 -17.84 18.10
CA SER A 118 9.70 -18.18 18.26
C SER A 118 10.58 -17.00 17.83
N ALA A 119 11.33 -16.46 18.79
CA ALA A 119 12.43 -15.53 18.55
C ALA A 119 13.60 -16.27 17.90
N ALA A 120 13.40 -16.73 16.67
CA ALA A 120 14.44 -17.24 15.79
C ALA A 120 14.66 -16.20 14.69
N ASP A 121 15.85 -15.63 14.77
CA ASP A 121 16.50 -14.71 13.84
C ASP A 121 16.73 -15.41 12.48
N ASP A 122 15.66 -15.72 11.75
CA ASP A 122 15.71 -16.25 10.38
C ASP A 122 15.25 -15.15 9.40
N ASP A 123 16.22 -14.31 9.05
CA ASP A 123 16.13 -13.11 8.21
C ASP A 123 15.93 -13.43 6.71
N SER A 124 15.29 -14.56 6.40
CA SER A 124 15.06 -14.98 5.01
C SER A 124 13.59 -15.15 4.70
N LEU A 125 12.80 -14.10 4.98
CA LEU A 125 11.47 -13.99 4.40
C LEU A 125 11.62 -13.96 2.87
N GLU A 126 11.20 -15.04 2.21
CA GLU A 126 11.26 -15.15 0.76
C GLU A 126 10.30 -14.13 0.13
N VAL A 127 10.82 -12.97 -0.30
CA VAL A 127 10.02 -11.91 -0.90
C VAL A 127 10.00 -12.09 -2.41
N TRP A 128 8.80 -12.12 -2.98
CA TRP A 128 8.58 -12.22 -4.42
C TRP A 128 8.05 -10.91 -4.98
N GLU A 129 8.64 -10.41 -6.07
CA GLU A 129 8.18 -9.21 -6.76
C GLU A 129 7.56 -9.56 -8.13
N TYR A 130 6.41 -8.97 -8.44
CA TYR A 130 5.74 -9.22 -9.71
C TYR A 130 6.39 -8.45 -10.86
N ILE A 131 6.66 -9.12 -11.98
CA ILE A 131 7.15 -8.51 -13.21
C ILE A 131 5.98 -8.30 -14.18
N PRO A 132 5.66 -7.05 -14.58
CA PRO A 132 4.67 -6.78 -15.60
C PRO A 132 4.99 -7.45 -16.94
N ARG A 133 3.98 -8.04 -17.57
CA ARG A 133 4.09 -8.71 -18.87
C ARG A 133 4.75 -7.85 -19.94
N GLY A 134 4.43 -6.56 -19.98
CA GLY A 134 4.98 -5.62 -20.94
C GLY A 134 6.51 -5.46 -20.87
N HIS A 135 7.13 -5.81 -19.73
CA HIS A 135 8.59 -5.84 -19.61
C HIS A 135 9.21 -7.07 -20.29
N LEU A 136 8.43 -8.11 -20.58
CA LEU A 136 8.90 -9.40 -21.13
C LEU A 136 8.47 -9.64 -22.59
N ASP A 137 7.66 -8.76 -23.17
CA ASP A 137 7.09 -8.89 -24.52
C ASP A 137 8.15 -9.09 -25.62
N LYS A 138 9.37 -8.59 -25.42
CA LYS A 138 10.47 -8.69 -26.39
C LYS A 138 11.45 -9.83 -26.10
N ASP A 139 11.41 -10.37 -24.88
CA ASP A 139 12.39 -11.32 -24.39
C ASP A 139 11.85 -12.76 -24.42
N LEU A 140 10.52 -12.93 -24.42
CA LEU A 140 9.86 -14.23 -24.33
C LEU A 140 8.77 -14.42 -25.40
N PRO A 141 8.46 -15.68 -25.78
CA PRO A 141 7.31 -15.97 -26.63
C PRO A 141 5.99 -15.55 -25.98
N ASN A 142 5.05 -15.06 -26.81
CA ASN A 142 3.72 -14.61 -26.36
C ASN A 142 2.96 -15.61 -25.47
N SER A 143 3.17 -16.92 -25.65
CA SER A 143 2.53 -17.93 -24.82
C SER A 143 3.04 -17.93 -23.37
N PHE A 144 4.32 -17.63 -23.17
CA PHE A 144 4.93 -17.51 -21.84
C PHE A 144 4.58 -16.18 -21.17
N VAL A 145 4.47 -15.12 -21.96
CA VAL A 145 4.05 -13.80 -21.46
C VAL A 145 2.57 -13.79 -21.08
N ASN A 146 1.69 -14.36 -21.90
CA ASN A 146 0.24 -14.29 -21.68
C ASN A 146 -0.35 -15.46 -20.89
N GLY A 147 0.39 -16.56 -20.73
CA GLY A 147 -0.08 -17.75 -20.00
C GLY A 147 0.28 -17.75 -18.51
N TYR A 148 1.25 -16.92 -18.12
CA TYR A 148 1.88 -16.96 -16.80
C TYR A 148 1.92 -15.57 -16.15
N ALA A 149 1.88 -15.57 -14.82
CA ALA A 149 2.33 -14.48 -13.97
C ALA A 149 3.80 -14.71 -13.62
N HIS A 150 4.60 -13.65 -13.72
CA HIS A 150 6.04 -13.69 -13.57
C HIS A 150 6.44 -13.11 -12.23
N TRP A 151 7.13 -13.89 -11.42
CA TRP A 151 7.54 -13.50 -10.08
C TRP A 151 9.06 -13.63 -9.95
N LEU A 152 9.71 -12.55 -9.55
CA LEU A 152 11.13 -12.53 -9.21
C LEU A 152 11.30 -12.84 -7.73
N ASN A 153 12.10 -13.85 -7.41
CA ASN A 153 12.55 -14.09 -6.05
C ASN A 153 13.68 -13.10 -5.72
N LEU A 154 13.47 -12.20 -4.78
CA LEU A 154 14.48 -11.19 -4.44
C LEU A 154 15.68 -11.77 -3.67
N SER A 155 15.54 -12.98 -3.11
CA SER A 155 16.62 -13.66 -2.39
C SER A 155 17.51 -14.50 -3.31
N THR A 156 16.94 -15.12 -4.34
CA THR A 156 17.67 -16.02 -5.26
C THR A 156 17.92 -15.43 -6.64
N ASP A 157 17.29 -14.30 -6.97
CA ASP A 157 17.28 -13.68 -8.31
C ASP A 157 16.70 -14.59 -9.40
N GLU A 158 15.87 -15.56 -9.01
CA GLU A 158 15.21 -16.49 -9.93
C GLU A 158 13.81 -16.00 -10.32
N VAL A 159 13.44 -16.18 -11.60
CA VAL A 159 12.10 -15.88 -12.10
C VAL A 159 11.25 -17.14 -12.15
N GLU A 160 10.15 -17.15 -11.40
CA GLU A 160 9.14 -18.21 -11.44
C GLU A 160 7.98 -17.83 -12.36
N PHE A 161 7.61 -18.76 -13.24
CA PHE A 161 6.48 -18.66 -14.15
C PHE A 161 5.29 -19.41 -13.55
N ARG A 162 4.35 -18.69 -12.95
CA ARG A 162 3.15 -19.28 -12.34
C ARG A 162 1.97 -19.19 -13.29
N PRO A 163 1.25 -20.28 -13.62
CA PRO A 163 0.06 -20.19 -14.47
C PRO A 163 -0.91 -19.13 -13.94
N ILE A 164 -1.54 -18.31 -14.80
CA ILE A 164 -2.42 -17.21 -14.35
C ILE A 164 -3.55 -17.67 -13.43
N SER A 165 -4.04 -18.90 -13.62
CA SER A 165 -5.05 -19.54 -12.77
C SER A 165 -4.54 -19.86 -11.35
N GLN A 166 -3.23 -19.96 -11.17
CA GLN A 166 -2.52 -20.29 -9.92
C GLN A 166 -1.45 -19.24 -9.59
N LYS A 167 -1.63 -17.99 -10.05
CA LYS A 167 -0.61 -16.93 -9.96
C LYS A 167 -0.09 -16.61 -8.57
N TRP A 168 -0.85 -16.96 -7.53
CA TRP A 168 -0.49 -16.76 -6.12
C TRP A 168 0.07 -18.02 -5.45
N MET A 169 0.09 -19.18 -6.12
CA MET A 169 0.60 -20.44 -5.58
C MET A 169 2.05 -20.61 -5.99
N THR A 170 2.94 -20.75 -5.01
CA THR A 170 4.31 -21.18 -5.28
C THR A 170 4.32 -22.69 -5.54
N ASN A 171 5.35 -23.20 -6.22
CA ASN A 171 5.49 -24.64 -6.44
C ASN A 171 5.63 -25.46 -5.13
N MET A 172 5.88 -24.81 -3.98
CA MET A 172 5.88 -25.46 -2.65
C MET A 172 4.49 -25.53 -1.99
N ASP A 173 3.51 -24.79 -2.48
CA ASP A 173 2.27 -24.52 -1.74
C ASP A 173 1.08 -25.33 -2.26
N SER A 174 1.03 -26.62 -1.88
CA SER A 174 -0.18 -27.43 -2.08
C SER A 174 -1.22 -27.25 -0.96
N SER A 175 -0.90 -26.55 0.14
CA SER A 175 -1.78 -26.50 1.32
C SER A 175 -1.42 -25.40 2.33
N ARG A 176 -1.48 -24.11 1.99
CA ARG A 176 -1.66 -23.07 3.02
C ARG A 176 -2.32 -21.81 2.47
N ARG A 177 -3.57 -21.58 2.91
CA ARG A 177 -4.42 -20.46 2.48
C ARG A 177 -4.30 -19.31 3.46
N ARG A 178 -3.71 -18.19 3.01
CA ARG A 178 -4.25 -16.82 3.06
C ARG A 178 -3.18 -15.85 2.55
N THR A 179 -3.56 -15.02 1.58
CA THR A 179 -2.69 -13.97 1.03
C THR A 179 -3.06 -12.66 1.71
N ARG A 180 -2.09 -11.97 2.30
CA ARG A 180 -2.20 -10.56 2.66
C ARG A 180 -1.38 -9.79 1.63
N ALA A 181 -1.99 -8.82 0.96
CA ALA A 181 -1.24 -7.88 0.13
C ALA A 181 -0.34 -7.05 1.07
N VAL A 182 0.97 -7.05 0.83
CA VAL A 182 1.94 -6.28 1.62
C VAL A 182 2.49 -5.15 0.75
N SER A 183 2.55 -3.97 1.38
CA SER A 183 2.85 -2.67 0.81
C SER A 183 4.09 -2.58 -0.07
N ALA A 184 4.00 -1.65 -1.03
CA ALA A 184 5.13 -1.06 -1.75
C ALA A 184 6.10 -0.44 -0.74
N LYS A 185 7.40 -0.68 -0.94
CA LYS A 185 8.48 -0.04 -0.19
C LYS A 185 9.51 0.49 -1.19
N ARG A 186 10.01 1.67 -0.89
CA ARG A 186 11.05 2.39 -1.63
C ARG A 186 12.39 1.65 -1.56
N GLU A 187 13.07 1.57 -2.68
CA GLU A 187 14.52 1.36 -2.72
C GLU A 187 15.10 2.61 -3.40
N ASP A 188 15.86 3.37 -2.63
CA ASP A 188 16.59 4.53 -3.13
C ASP A 188 17.79 4.05 -3.91
N ASP A 189 17.91 4.45 -5.18
CA ASP A 189 19.22 4.69 -5.78
C ASP A 189 19.12 5.73 -6.91
N LEU A 190 19.95 6.77 -6.73
CA LEU A 190 20.38 7.88 -7.61
C LEU A 190 19.48 9.13 -7.75
#